data_AF-A0A836D3Q9-F1
#
_entry.id   AF-A0A836D3Q9-F1
#
_cell.length_a   1.000
_cell.length_b   1.000
_cell.length_c   1.000
_cell.angle_alpha   90.00
_cell.angle_beta   90.00
_cell.angle_gamma   90.00
#
_symmetry.space_group_name_H-M   'P 1'
#
loop_
_entity.id
_entity.type
_entity.pdbx_description
1 polymer ?
#
loop_
_entity_poly.entity_id
_entity_poly.type
_entity_poly.pdbx_seq_one_letter_code
_entity_poly.pdbx_strand_id
1 'polypeptide(L)'
;MSGSGPFAPVPSATSSGVAGALRPLVQAAVPATSESPVLDLKLSVLCRESLRGQAAGWPLIASVGLNVPASVRYSHTDIKVPDFSDYRHPEVLDSTKSSKESSEARKGFSYLITATTTVGVAYAAKNVISQFVSSMSASADVLAMSKIEIKLSDIPEGKNMAFKWRGIIVHALSNQEIDQEAAVEVSQLRDPQHDLE
;
A
#
# COMPACT_ATOMS: atom_id res chain seq x y z
N MET A 1 -15.00 6.00 40.21
CA MET A 1 -13.89 5.01 40.23
C MET A 1 -13.17 5.15 41.56
N SER A 2 -13.51 4.32 42.55
CA SER A 2 -12.76 4.30 43.82
C SER A 2 -11.52 3.44 43.60
N GLY A 3 -10.34 4.00 43.86
CA GLY A 3 -9.05 3.38 43.59
C GLY A 3 -8.84 2.07 44.34
N SER A 4 -8.33 1.07 43.62
CA SER A 4 -7.85 -0.19 44.19
C SER A 4 -6.51 0.02 44.89
N GLY A 5 -6.39 -0.43 46.15
CA GLY A 5 -5.11 -0.52 46.85
C GLY A 5 -4.12 -1.50 46.19
N PRO A 6 -2.86 -1.58 46.67
CA PRO A 6 -1.71 -2.06 45.90
C PRO A 6 -1.66 -3.58 45.63
N PHE A 7 -2.70 -4.35 45.96
CA PHE A 7 -2.65 -5.81 46.02
C PHE A 7 -3.85 -6.56 45.41
N ALA A 8 -4.63 -5.93 44.52
CA ALA A 8 -5.67 -6.65 43.78
C ALA A 8 -5.14 -7.16 42.43
N PRO A 9 -4.96 -8.49 42.21
CA PRO A 9 -4.48 -9.04 40.94
C PRO A 9 -5.51 -8.97 39.79
N VAL A 10 -6.69 -8.37 40.02
CA VAL A 10 -7.83 -8.39 39.10
C VAL A 10 -8.60 -7.06 39.17
N PRO A 11 -8.93 -6.42 38.04
CA PRO A 11 -9.81 -5.26 38.03
C PRO A 11 -11.21 -5.63 38.55
N SER A 12 -11.72 -4.86 39.50
CA SER A 12 -13.03 -5.08 40.11
C SER A 12 -13.88 -3.83 40.04
N ALA A 13 -15.14 -3.98 39.66
CA ALA A 13 -16.14 -2.92 39.68
C ALA A 13 -17.05 -3.15 40.89
N THR A 14 -17.26 -2.12 41.69
CA THR A 14 -18.16 -2.13 42.85
C THR A 14 -19.22 -1.05 42.68
N SER A 15 -20.50 -1.41 42.85
CA SER A 15 -21.60 -0.44 42.91
C SER A 15 -22.39 -0.62 44.19
N SER A 16 -22.71 0.48 44.88
CA SER A 16 -23.57 0.48 46.06
C SER A 16 -24.83 1.28 45.76
N GLY A 17 -26.00 0.68 45.99
CA GLY A 17 -27.26 1.42 46.02
C GLY A 17 -27.45 2.08 47.37
N VAL A 18 -27.63 3.40 47.41
CA VAL A 18 -27.94 4.14 48.65
C VAL A 18 -29.44 4.41 48.68
N ALA A 19 -30.15 3.86 49.67
CA ALA A 19 -31.57 4.13 49.85
C ALA A 19 -31.79 5.56 50.36
N GLY A 20 -32.55 6.36 49.62
CA GLY A 20 -32.97 7.70 50.03
C GLY A 20 -34.29 7.64 50.82
N ALA A 21 -34.51 8.59 51.73
CA ALA A 21 -35.68 8.63 52.63
C ALA A 21 -37.05 8.59 51.93
N LEU A 22 -37.11 8.92 50.63
CA LEU A 22 -38.35 8.96 49.85
C LEU A 22 -38.58 7.73 48.95
N ARG A 23 -37.60 6.81 48.85
CA ARG A 23 -37.72 5.58 48.05
C ARG A 23 -37.01 4.42 48.78
N PRO A 24 -37.74 3.68 49.64
CA PRO A 24 -37.19 2.47 50.24
C PRO A 24 -36.83 1.45 49.15
N LEU A 25 -35.74 0.70 49.34
CA LEU A 25 -35.35 -0.38 48.45
C LEU A 25 -36.38 -1.52 48.60
N VAL A 26 -37.39 -1.56 47.73
CA VAL A 26 -38.43 -2.60 47.76
C VAL A 26 -37.95 -3.81 46.97
N GLN A 27 -38.11 -5.01 47.54
CA GLN A 27 -37.87 -6.27 46.86
C GLN A 27 -38.92 -6.49 45.77
N ALA A 28 -38.63 -6.07 44.54
CA ALA A 28 -39.34 -6.58 43.38
C ALA A 28 -38.77 -7.98 43.08
N ALA A 29 -39.57 -9.02 43.35
CA ALA A 29 -39.30 -10.33 42.79
C ALA A 29 -39.47 -10.23 41.26
N VAL A 30 -38.39 -9.93 40.56
CA VAL A 30 -38.35 -10.13 39.11
C VAL A 30 -38.42 -11.65 38.91
N PRO A 31 -39.41 -12.18 38.16
CA PRO A 31 -39.43 -13.60 37.85
C PRO A 31 -38.09 -13.97 37.23
N ALA A 32 -37.50 -15.08 37.68
CA ALA A 32 -36.26 -15.58 37.10
C ALA A 32 -36.48 -15.75 35.59
N THR A 33 -35.85 -14.91 34.77
CA THR A 33 -35.73 -15.17 33.34
C THR A 33 -35.11 -16.55 33.21
N SER A 34 -35.79 -17.44 32.50
CA SER A 34 -35.50 -18.88 32.40
C SER A 34 -34.20 -19.23 31.68
N GLU A 35 -33.36 -18.24 31.36
CA GLU A 35 -32.07 -18.48 30.74
C GLU A 35 -31.04 -18.64 31.84
N SER A 36 -30.68 -19.90 32.11
CA SER A 36 -29.47 -20.18 32.85
C SER A 36 -28.31 -19.48 32.13
N PRO A 37 -27.44 -18.75 32.83
CA PRO A 37 -26.16 -18.41 32.24
C PRO A 37 -25.51 -19.74 31.86
N VAL A 38 -25.28 -19.95 30.56
CA VAL A 38 -24.63 -21.16 30.03
C VAL A 38 -23.18 -21.13 30.48
N LEU A 39 -22.97 -21.48 31.75
CA LEU A 39 -21.71 -21.92 32.29
C LEU A 39 -21.68 -23.42 32.01
N ASP A 40 -21.14 -23.76 30.84
CA ASP A 40 -20.82 -25.14 30.52
C ASP A 40 -19.72 -25.62 31.47
N LEU A 41 -20.13 -26.17 32.61
CA LEU A 41 -19.23 -26.67 33.66
C LEU A 41 -18.62 -28.04 33.30
N LYS A 42 -18.54 -28.38 32.02
CA LYS A 42 -18.01 -29.67 31.56
C LYS A 42 -16.84 -29.52 30.60
N LEU A 43 -15.76 -28.87 31.03
CA LEU A 43 -14.46 -29.08 30.40
C LEU A 43 -13.70 -30.22 31.08
N SER A 44 -13.43 -31.26 30.30
CA SER A 44 -12.53 -32.36 30.67
C SER A 44 -11.11 -31.82 30.86
N VAL A 45 -10.45 -32.28 31.94
CA VAL A 45 -9.08 -31.93 32.29
C VAL A 45 -8.13 -32.52 31.25
N LEU A 46 -7.64 -31.71 30.31
CA LEU A 46 -6.74 -32.15 29.24
C LEU A 46 -5.25 -31.84 29.50
N CYS A 47 -4.88 -31.22 30.62
CA CYS A 47 -3.46 -31.06 30.95
C CYS A 47 -3.21 -30.99 32.46
N ARG A 48 -2.18 -31.73 32.92
CA ARG A 48 -1.81 -31.88 34.34
C ARG A 48 -0.95 -30.73 34.87
N GLU A 49 -0.72 -29.69 34.07
CA GLU A 49 0.19 -28.57 34.37
C GLU A 49 -0.50 -27.19 34.32
N SER A 50 -1.83 -27.14 34.49
CA SER A 50 -2.53 -25.88 34.65
C SER A 50 -2.28 -25.30 36.05
N LEU A 51 -1.92 -24.01 36.07
CA LEU A 51 -1.64 -23.09 37.18
C LEU A 51 -2.78 -22.93 38.22
N ARG A 52 -3.50 -24.00 38.56
CA ARG A 52 -4.46 -24.09 39.66
C ARG A 52 -3.82 -23.96 41.05
N GLY A 53 -2.50 -23.98 41.14
CA GLY A 53 -1.76 -23.95 42.41
C GLY A 53 -1.50 -22.56 43.01
N GLN A 54 -1.73 -21.45 42.29
CA GLN A 54 -1.38 -20.11 42.80
C GLN A 54 -2.51 -19.07 42.75
N ALA A 55 -3.67 -19.39 42.18
CA ALA A 55 -4.85 -18.54 42.35
C ALA A 55 -5.51 -18.91 43.70
N ALA A 56 -5.52 -17.98 44.65
CA ALA A 56 -6.26 -18.12 45.90
C ALA A 56 -7.66 -18.67 45.59
N GLY A 57 -7.96 -19.86 46.14
CA GLY A 57 -9.11 -20.71 45.80
C GLY A 57 -10.47 -20.18 46.26
N TRP A 58 -10.79 -18.94 45.90
CA TRP A 58 -12.09 -18.35 46.17
C TRP A 58 -12.89 -18.41 44.87
N PRO A 59 -14.09 -19.01 44.86
CA PRO A 59 -14.92 -19.07 43.65
C PRO A 59 -15.24 -17.65 43.16
N LEU A 60 -15.51 -17.51 41.86
CA LEU A 60 -16.02 -16.28 41.26
C LEU A 60 -17.37 -15.95 41.92
N ILE A 61 -17.37 -15.04 42.89
CA ILE A 61 -18.56 -14.63 43.63
C ILE A 61 -19.01 -13.28 43.05
N ALA A 62 -20.07 -13.31 42.24
CA ALA A 62 -20.92 -12.14 42.08
C ALA A 62 -21.69 -11.99 43.40
N SER A 63 -21.24 -11.09 44.27
CA SER A 63 -21.94 -10.81 45.53
C SER A 63 -22.90 -9.65 45.29
N VAL A 64 -24.18 -9.83 45.60
CA VAL A 64 -25.22 -8.80 45.49
C VAL A 64 -26.04 -8.83 46.78
N GLY A 65 -26.17 -7.69 47.46
CA GLY A 65 -26.92 -7.60 48.71
C GLY A 65 -27.52 -6.21 48.92
N LEU A 66 -28.67 -6.12 49.59
CA LEU A 66 -29.44 -4.89 49.81
C LEU A 66 -28.64 -3.74 50.48
N ASN A 67 -27.62 -4.07 51.28
CA ASN A 67 -26.76 -3.13 52.01
C ASN A 67 -25.26 -3.39 51.79
N VAL A 68 -24.90 -4.20 50.78
CA VAL A 68 -23.52 -4.58 50.48
C VAL A 68 -23.22 -4.16 49.04
N PRO A 69 -22.05 -3.53 48.75
CA PRO A 69 -21.70 -3.17 47.39
C PRO A 69 -21.67 -4.42 46.50
N ALA A 70 -22.41 -4.38 45.40
CA ALA A 70 -22.32 -5.40 44.38
C ALA A 70 -20.94 -5.34 43.76
N SER A 71 -20.15 -6.42 43.86
CA SER A 71 -18.79 -6.46 43.34
C SER A 71 -18.66 -7.52 42.24
N VAL A 72 -18.17 -7.12 41.07
CA VAL A 72 -17.82 -8.02 39.97
C VAL A 72 -16.32 -7.95 39.76
N ARG A 73 -15.65 -9.11 39.75
CA ARG A 73 -14.22 -9.23 39.44
C ARG A 73 -14.08 -9.69 38.00
N TYR A 74 -13.39 -8.91 37.17
CA TYR A 74 -13.18 -9.23 35.76
C TYR A 74 -11.85 -9.95 35.59
N SER A 75 -11.89 -11.27 35.41
CA SER A 75 -10.69 -12.02 35.07
C SER A 75 -10.38 -11.89 33.57
N HIS A 76 -9.11 -12.04 33.18
CA HIS A 76 -8.74 -12.06 31.76
C HIS A 76 -9.39 -13.22 31.00
N THR A 77 -9.88 -14.24 31.70
CA THR A 77 -10.64 -15.38 31.14
C THR A 77 -12.11 -15.07 30.85
N ASP A 78 -12.65 -13.96 31.37
CA ASP A 78 -14.03 -13.53 31.09
C ASP A 78 -14.14 -12.71 29.80
N ILE A 79 -13.01 -12.31 29.22
CA ILE A 79 -12.97 -11.54 27.97
C ILE A 79 -13.18 -12.50 26.80
N LYS A 80 -14.37 -12.46 26.20
CA LYS A 80 -14.66 -13.15 24.94
C LYS A 80 -14.47 -12.19 23.77
N VAL A 81 -13.93 -12.72 22.66
CA VAL A 81 -13.85 -11.97 21.40
C VAL A 81 -15.29 -11.70 20.93
N PRO A 82 -15.65 -10.45 20.60
CA PRO A 82 -16.95 -10.13 20.04
C PRO A 82 -17.22 -10.88 18.73
N ASP A 83 -18.50 -11.00 18.37
CA ASP A 83 -18.84 -11.51 17.04
C ASP A 83 -18.50 -10.48 15.97
N PHE A 84 -17.88 -10.96 14.88
CA PHE A 84 -17.49 -10.16 13.71
C PHE A 84 -18.11 -10.72 12.42
N SER A 85 -19.15 -11.55 12.53
CA SER A 85 -19.87 -12.14 11.39
C SER A 85 -20.23 -11.09 10.33
N ASP A 86 -20.73 -9.91 10.74
CA ASP A 86 -21.09 -8.81 9.82
C ASP A 86 -19.92 -8.24 9.00
N TYR A 87 -18.68 -8.37 9.49
CA TYR A 87 -17.47 -7.81 8.85
C TYR A 87 -16.62 -8.87 8.16
N ARG A 88 -16.92 -10.14 8.36
CA ARG A 88 -16.15 -11.25 7.81
C ARG A 88 -16.50 -11.44 6.34
N HIS A 89 -15.48 -11.79 5.56
CA HIS A 89 -15.74 -12.28 4.21
C HIS A 89 -16.62 -13.54 4.27
N PRO A 90 -17.53 -13.74 3.29
CA PRO A 90 -18.46 -14.86 3.28
C PRO A 90 -17.75 -16.22 3.38
N GLU A 91 -16.54 -16.31 2.84
CA GLU A 91 -15.68 -17.49 2.85
C GLU A 91 -15.13 -17.89 4.24
N VAL A 92 -15.25 -17.03 5.26
CA VAL A 92 -14.73 -17.27 6.63
C VAL A 92 -15.80 -17.09 7.73
N LEU A 93 -17.08 -17.09 7.35
CA LEU A 93 -18.20 -17.05 8.28
C LEU A 93 -18.38 -18.36 9.04
N ASP A 94 -18.12 -19.49 8.39
CA ASP A 94 -18.28 -20.83 8.97
C ASP A 94 -17.14 -21.12 9.97
N SER A 95 -17.46 -21.14 11.26
CA SER A 95 -16.49 -21.40 12.34
C SER A 95 -16.02 -22.85 12.41
N THR A 96 -16.71 -23.78 11.74
CA THR A 96 -16.38 -25.22 11.75
C THR A 96 -15.43 -25.61 10.63
N LYS A 97 -15.22 -24.73 9.65
CA LYS A 97 -14.33 -24.95 8.50
C LYS A 97 -13.01 -24.18 8.64
N SER A 98 -11.97 -24.76 8.05
CA SER A 98 -10.64 -24.14 8.04
C SER A 98 -10.59 -22.97 7.07
N SER A 99 -10.18 -21.78 7.53
CA SER A 99 -9.99 -20.60 6.66
C SER A 99 -8.72 -20.66 5.81
N LYS A 100 -7.93 -21.75 5.87
CA LYS A 100 -6.72 -21.91 5.06
C LYS A 100 -7.05 -22.08 3.57
N GLU A 101 -8.15 -22.78 3.26
CA GLU A 101 -8.58 -23.04 1.89
C GLU A 101 -8.91 -21.74 1.13
N SER A 102 -9.55 -20.78 1.81
CA SER A 102 -9.87 -19.46 1.25
C SER A 102 -8.76 -18.42 1.43
N SER A 103 -7.63 -18.78 2.04
CA SER A 103 -6.59 -17.80 2.39
C SER A 103 -5.83 -17.25 1.19
N GLU A 104 -5.59 -18.09 0.18
CA GLU A 104 -4.86 -17.71 -1.02
C GLU A 104 -5.72 -16.80 -1.92
N ALA A 105 -7.00 -17.12 -2.10
CA ALA A 105 -7.94 -16.31 -2.88
C ALA A 105 -8.07 -14.87 -2.33
N ARG A 106 -8.27 -14.72 -1.01
CA ARG A 106 -8.43 -13.40 -0.36
C ARG A 106 -7.16 -12.53 -0.48
N LYS A 107 -5.98 -13.14 -0.30
CA LYS A 107 -4.69 -12.46 -0.49
C LYS A 107 -4.46 -12.12 -1.95
N GLY A 108 -4.73 -13.07 -2.85
CA GLY A 108 -4.63 -12.91 -4.29
C GLY A 108 -5.45 -11.74 -4.81
N PHE A 109 -6.70 -11.59 -4.36
CA PHE A 109 -7.54 -10.44 -4.70
C PHE A 109 -6.92 -9.11 -4.27
N SER A 110 -6.48 -9.01 -3.01
CA SER A 110 -5.88 -7.79 -2.47
C SER A 110 -4.58 -7.42 -3.18
N TYR A 111 -3.74 -8.42 -3.47
CA TYR A 111 -2.50 -8.22 -4.23
C TYR A 111 -2.76 -7.89 -5.69
N LEU A 112 -3.79 -8.46 -6.31
CA LEU A 112 -4.17 -8.13 -7.67
C LEU A 112 -4.58 -6.66 -7.78
N ILE A 113 -5.45 -6.17 -6.88
CA ILE A 113 -5.85 -4.76 -6.86
C ILE A 113 -4.65 -3.83 -6.65
N THR A 114 -3.74 -4.20 -5.74
CA THR A 114 -2.51 -3.43 -5.50
C THR A 114 -1.61 -3.41 -6.73
N ALA A 115 -1.41 -4.57 -7.36
CA ALA A 115 -0.58 -4.71 -8.55
C ALA A 115 -1.15 -3.94 -9.74
N THR A 116 -2.45 -4.07 -10.02
CA THR A 116 -3.11 -3.35 -11.14
C THR A 116 -3.05 -1.84 -10.94
N THR A 117 -3.28 -1.36 -9.72
CA THR A 117 -3.17 0.06 -9.37
C THR A 117 -1.72 0.54 -9.58
N THR A 118 -0.74 -0.23 -9.13
CA THR A 118 0.68 0.11 -9.28
C THR A 118 1.08 0.19 -10.75
N VAL A 119 0.64 -0.75 -11.59
CA VAL A 119 0.90 -0.71 -13.04
C VAL A 119 0.25 0.52 -13.69
N GLY A 120 -0.99 0.85 -13.33
CA GLY A 120 -1.67 2.04 -13.81
C GLY A 120 -0.92 3.33 -13.45
N VAL A 121 -0.47 3.45 -12.20
CA VAL A 121 0.33 4.58 -11.73
C VAL A 121 1.67 4.65 -12.44
N ALA A 122 2.36 3.52 -12.62
CA ALA A 122 3.63 3.47 -13.33
C ALA A 122 3.49 3.93 -14.80
N TYR A 123 2.41 3.53 -15.48
CA TYR A 123 2.13 3.99 -16.83
C TYR A 123 1.84 5.50 -16.89
N ALA A 124 1.04 6.01 -15.97
CA ALA A 124 0.77 7.44 -15.88
C ALA A 124 2.07 8.23 -15.61
N ALA A 125 2.87 7.80 -14.63
CA ALA A 125 4.15 8.39 -14.30
C ALA A 125 5.12 8.37 -15.49
N LYS A 126 5.20 7.25 -16.23
CA LYS A 126 6.02 7.15 -17.44
C LYS A 126 5.64 8.23 -18.46
N ASN A 127 4.35 8.40 -18.75
CA ASN A 127 3.90 9.38 -19.73
C ASN A 127 4.19 10.82 -19.26
N VAL A 128 3.88 11.13 -18.00
CA VAL A 128 4.12 12.47 -17.44
C VAL A 128 5.62 12.80 -17.47
N ILE A 129 6.47 11.91 -16.95
CA ILE A 129 7.93 12.11 -16.95
C ILE A 129 8.47 12.20 -18.37
N SER A 130 8.02 11.33 -19.28
CA SER A 130 8.44 11.37 -20.69
C SER A 130 8.04 12.68 -21.36
N GLN A 131 6.87 13.24 -21.06
CA GLN A 131 6.45 14.54 -21.57
C GLN A 131 7.35 15.67 -21.04
N PHE A 132 7.68 15.65 -19.75
CA PHE A 132 8.61 16.62 -19.16
C PHE A 132 10.00 16.53 -19.78
N VAL A 133 10.55 15.32 -19.94
CA VAL A 133 11.86 15.13 -20.62
C VAL A 133 11.78 15.59 -22.07
N SER A 134 10.72 15.23 -22.80
CA SER A 134 10.53 15.66 -24.19
C SER A 134 10.40 17.18 -24.31
N SER A 135 9.88 17.87 -23.30
CA SER A 135 9.78 19.35 -23.30
C SER A 135 11.15 20.04 -23.24
N MET A 136 12.17 19.36 -22.72
CA MET A 136 13.56 19.83 -22.72
C MET A 136 14.34 19.44 -23.99
N SER A 137 13.76 18.57 -24.82
CA SER A 137 14.36 18.14 -26.09
C SER A 137 14.17 19.19 -27.18
N ALA A 138 14.81 18.98 -28.34
CA ALA A 138 14.71 19.88 -29.48
C ALA A 138 13.23 20.13 -29.84
N SER A 139 12.80 21.39 -29.73
CA SER A 139 11.45 21.79 -30.07
C SER A 139 11.22 21.66 -31.57
N ALA A 140 9.95 21.60 -31.98
CA ALA A 140 9.57 21.46 -33.38
C ALA A 140 10.16 22.56 -34.28
N ASP A 141 10.39 23.77 -33.76
CA ASP A 141 11.03 24.87 -34.49
C ASP A 141 12.53 24.61 -34.77
N VAL A 142 13.25 24.06 -33.79
CA VAL A 142 14.64 23.63 -33.99
C VAL A 142 14.72 22.47 -34.99
N LEU A 143 13.73 21.57 -34.99
CA LEU A 143 13.62 20.49 -35.98
C LEU A 143 13.20 21.01 -37.37
N ALA A 144 12.37 22.04 -37.46
CA ALA A 144 12.04 22.68 -38.73
C ALA A 144 13.27 23.33 -39.37
N MET A 145 14.16 23.93 -38.56
CA MET A 145 15.47 24.43 -39.00
C MET A 145 16.53 23.33 -39.18
N SER A 146 16.20 22.05 -38.92
CA SER A 146 17.18 20.96 -38.98
C SER A 146 17.44 20.43 -40.38
N LYS A 147 16.70 20.90 -41.40
CA LYS A 147 16.87 20.60 -42.82
C LYS A 147 16.70 21.90 -43.59
N ILE A 148 17.55 22.16 -44.57
CA ILE A 148 17.35 23.26 -45.53
C ILE A 148 17.32 22.70 -46.94
N GLU A 149 16.49 23.29 -47.78
CA GLU A 149 16.50 23.05 -49.22
C GLU A 149 17.37 24.13 -49.88
N ILE A 150 18.39 23.71 -50.62
CA ILE A 150 19.33 24.61 -51.31
C ILE A 150 19.02 24.56 -52.81
N LYS A 151 18.79 25.73 -53.42
CA LYS A 151 18.67 25.85 -54.87
C LYS A 151 20.05 25.83 -55.51
N LEU A 152 20.34 24.74 -56.22
CA LEU A 152 21.65 24.55 -56.87
C LEU A 152 21.85 25.46 -58.10
N SER A 153 20.78 25.97 -58.71
CA SER A 153 20.82 26.87 -59.87
C SER A 153 21.45 28.23 -59.59
N ASP A 154 21.44 28.66 -58.33
CA ASP A 154 21.82 30.02 -57.94
C ASP A 154 23.31 30.10 -57.55
N ILE A 155 24.03 28.96 -57.61
CA ILE A 155 25.44 28.82 -57.24
C ILE A 155 26.28 28.74 -58.53
N PRO A 156 27.13 29.73 -58.82
CA PRO A 156 28.02 29.66 -59.98
C PRO A 156 29.15 28.65 -59.77
N GLU A 157 29.57 27.98 -60.84
CA GLU A 157 30.67 27.00 -60.84
C GLU A 157 32.00 27.64 -60.38
N GLY A 158 32.80 26.90 -59.62
CA GLY A 158 34.09 27.33 -59.06
C GLY A 158 33.97 28.31 -57.88
N LYS A 159 32.80 28.41 -57.23
CA LYS A 159 32.59 29.30 -56.09
C LYS A 159 32.06 28.56 -54.86
N ASN A 160 32.63 28.89 -53.71
CA ASN A 160 32.19 28.39 -52.41
C ASN A 160 31.12 29.33 -51.84
N MET A 161 29.97 28.78 -51.47
CA MET A 161 28.91 29.49 -50.77
C MET A 161 28.71 28.91 -49.37
N ALA A 162 28.87 29.75 -48.35
CA ALA A 162 28.61 29.38 -46.96
C ALA A 162 27.15 29.71 -46.60
N PHE A 163 26.42 28.73 -46.07
CA PHE A 163 25.04 28.89 -45.63
C PHE A 163 24.99 29.01 -44.10
N LYS A 164 24.10 29.88 -43.60
CA LYS A 164 23.83 30.02 -42.17
C LYS A 164 22.95 28.88 -41.66
N TRP A 165 23.46 27.66 -41.77
CA TRP A 165 22.84 26.44 -41.26
C TRP A 165 23.94 25.52 -40.73
N ARG A 166 24.08 25.47 -39.40
CA ARG A 166 25.10 24.67 -38.69
C ARG A 166 26.55 24.76 -39.27
N GLY A 167 26.89 25.85 -39.95
CA GLY A 167 28.22 26.07 -40.53
C GLY A 167 28.49 25.34 -41.86
N ILE A 168 27.46 24.95 -42.61
CA ILE A 168 27.62 24.20 -43.86
C ILE A 168 28.10 25.09 -45.01
N ILE A 169 29.04 24.56 -45.79
CA ILE A 169 29.61 25.19 -46.99
C ILE A 169 29.29 24.29 -48.18
N VAL A 170 28.78 24.88 -49.28
CA VAL A 170 28.53 24.20 -50.55
C VAL A 170 29.47 24.78 -51.59
N HIS A 171 30.19 23.93 -52.30
CA HIS A 171 31.06 24.31 -53.40
C HIS A 171 30.55 23.63 -54.68
N ALA A 172 30.25 24.42 -55.70
CA ALA A 172 30.05 23.91 -57.06
C ALA A 172 31.42 23.72 -57.71
N LEU A 173 31.90 22.48 -57.81
CA LEU A 173 33.22 22.19 -58.40
C LEU A 173 33.26 22.52 -59.88
N SER A 174 34.41 23.00 -60.36
CA SER A 174 34.71 23.12 -61.79
C SER A 174 35.28 21.80 -62.33
N ASN A 175 35.13 21.55 -63.64
CA ASN A 175 35.64 20.31 -64.26
C ASN A 175 37.15 20.09 -64.03
N GLN A 176 37.94 21.17 -63.94
CA GLN A 176 39.39 21.06 -63.70
C GLN A 176 39.72 20.62 -62.28
N GLU A 177 38.90 21.01 -61.29
CA GLU A 177 39.07 20.60 -59.89
C GLU A 177 38.67 19.13 -59.71
N ILE A 178 37.60 18.69 -60.37
CA ILE A 178 37.16 17.28 -60.37
C ILE A 178 38.26 16.37 -60.90
N ASP A 179 38.87 16.70 -62.03
CA ASP A 179 39.95 15.90 -62.63
C ASP A 179 41.19 15.87 -61.72
N GLN A 180 41.47 16.96 -61.01
CA GLN A 180 42.59 17.08 -60.09
C GLN A 180 42.38 16.22 -58.83
N GLU A 181 41.18 16.22 -58.26
CA GLU A 181 40.82 15.44 -57.06
C GLU A 181 40.69 13.94 -57.39
N ALA A 182 40.21 13.58 -58.59
CA ALA A 182 40.16 12.21 -59.07
C ALA A 182 41.55 11.58 -59.34
N ALA A 183 42.57 12.40 -59.60
CA ALA A 183 43.93 11.94 -59.87
C ALA A 183 44.79 11.73 -58.59
N VAL A 184 44.26 12.01 -57.40
CA VAL A 184 45.01 11.91 -56.13
C VAL A 184 45.18 10.45 -55.70
N GLU A 185 46.39 10.08 -55.29
CA GLU A 185 46.67 8.75 -54.75
C GLU A 185 46.12 8.59 -53.33
N VAL A 186 45.02 7.84 -53.18
CA VAL A 186 44.29 7.63 -51.92
C VAL A 186 45.13 7.03 -50.79
N SER A 187 46.19 6.29 -51.12
CA SER A 187 47.10 5.62 -50.17
C SER A 187 47.96 6.59 -49.36
N GLN A 188 48.19 7.81 -49.86
CA GLN A 188 49.05 8.82 -49.24
C GLN A 188 48.28 9.74 -48.27
N LEU A 189 46.94 9.70 -48.31
CA LEU A 189 46.08 10.52 -47.47
C LEU A 189 45.98 9.96 -46.05
N ARG A 190 45.84 10.87 -45.07
CA ARG A 190 45.66 10.50 -43.65
C ARG A 190 44.33 9.78 -43.39
N ASP A 191 43.31 10.15 -44.15
CA ASP A 191 42.00 9.49 -44.19
C ASP A 191 41.75 9.04 -45.64
N PRO A 192 41.92 7.75 -45.95
CA PRO A 192 41.88 7.24 -47.31
C PRO A 192 40.43 7.13 -47.79
N GLN A 193 39.89 8.20 -48.35
CA GLN A 193 38.57 8.23 -48.99
C GLN A 193 38.68 8.71 -50.44
N HIS A 194 37.99 8.02 -51.34
CA HIS A 194 37.88 8.42 -52.73
C HIS A 194 36.78 9.47 -52.87
N ASP A 195 36.94 10.46 -53.77
CA ASP A 195 35.98 11.55 -53.99
C ASP A 195 34.56 11.09 -54.43
N LEU A 196 34.41 9.83 -54.85
CA LEU A 196 33.13 9.29 -55.33
C LEU A 196 32.36 8.49 -54.26
N GLU A 197 32.94 8.29 -53.08
CA GLU A 197 32.34 7.56 -51.94
C GLU A 197 31.87 8.50 -50.82
#